data_AF-A0A927QT59-F1
#
_entry.id   AF-A0A927QT59-F1
#
_cell.length_a   1.000
_cell.length_b   1.000
_cell.length_c   1.000
_cell.angle_alpha   90.00
_cell.angle_beta   90.00
_cell.angle_gamma   90.00
#
_symmetry.space_group_name_H-M   'P 1'
#
loop_
_entity.id
_entity.type
_entity.pdbx_description
1 polymer ?
#
loop_
_entity_poly.entity_id
_entity_poly.type
_entity_poly.pdbx_seq_one_letter_code
_entity_poly.pdbx_strand_id
1 'polypeptide(L)'
;MIINSRAFSLTEAATKLGMTEQEVLRLSQYGYLEQSKPENGSTRIIQSSLEKYAARSGIALQEVRKPSVGRSESLTVQETMTKLGLLTEVAVHRLIQAGKLKAQMEKGIYKVDAGSVRNYILGA
;
A
#
# COMPACT_ATOMS: atom_id res chain seq x y z
N MET A 1 -27.31 -20.97 -1.17
CA MET A 1 -27.05 -19.68 -1.82
C MET A 1 -25.58 -19.33 -1.59
N ILE A 2 -24.73 -19.51 -2.61
CA ILE A 2 -23.31 -19.16 -2.52
C ILE A 2 -23.23 -17.65 -2.76
N ILE A 3 -23.19 -16.87 -1.69
CA ILE A 3 -22.89 -15.44 -1.80
C ILE A 3 -21.41 -15.36 -2.15
N ASN A 4 -21.08 -14.86 -3.35
CA ASN A 4 -19.76 -14.38 -3.72
C ASN A 4 -19.38 -13.23 -2.77
N SER A 5 -19.10 -13.57 -1.53
CA SER A 5 -18.78 -12.66 -0.46
C SER A 5 -17.30 -12.40 -0.58
N ARG A 6 -16.97 -11.20 -1.06
CA ARG A 6 -15.60 -10.68 -0.97
C ARG A 6 -15.16 -10.80 0.49
N ALA A 7 -13.98 -11.33 0.69
CA ALA A 7 -13.38 -11.49 2.00
C ALA A 7 -12.03 -10.76 2.01
N PHE A 8 -11.79 -10.02 3.08
CA PHE A 8 -10.57 -9.26 3.27
C PHE A 8 -9.58 -10.08 4.10
N SER A 9 -8.29 -9.93 3.81
CA SER A 9 -7.24 -10.37 4.73
C SER A 9 -7.34 -9.61 6.07
N LEU A 10 -6.73 -10.15 7.12
CA LEU A 10 -6.64 -9.47 8.41
C LEU A 10 -6.02 -8.07 8.29
N THR A 11 -4.98 -7.93 7.46
CA THR A 11 -4.30 -6.65 7.18
C THR A 11 -5.25 -5.63 6.53
N GLU A 12 -6.02 -6.05 5.54
CA GLU A 12 -7.01 -5.17 4.88
C GLU A 12 -8.13 -4.78 5.85
N ALA A 13 -8.64 -5.74 6.63
CA ALA A 13 -9.67 -5.48 7.64
C ALA A 13 -9.18 -4.51 8.72
N ALA A 14 -7.94 -4.69 9.19
CA ALA A 14 -7.28 -3.81 10.16
C ALA A 14 -7.15 -2.39 9.61
N THR A 15 -6.69 -2.26 8.36
CA THR A 15 -6.61 -0.97 7.67
C THR A 15 -7.98 -0.30 7.53
N LYS A 16 -9.02 -1.06 7.17
CA LYS A 16 -10.39 -0.53 7.03
C LYS A 16 -10.99 -0.03 8.33
N LEU A 17 -10.74 -0.75 9.43
CA LEU A 17 -11.26 -0.39 10.75
C LEU A 17 -10.36 0.63 11.46
N GLY A 18 -9.18 0.93 10.93
CA GLY A 18 -8.18 1.78 11.59
C GLY A 18 -7.62 1.15 12.86
N MET A 19 -7.49 -0.18 12.89
CA MET A 19 -7.09 -0.99 14.04
C MET A 19 -5.89 -1.87 13.70
N THR A 20 -5.34 -2.57 14.68
CA THR A 20 -4.28 -3.56 14.46
C THR A 20 -4.85 -4.92 14.02
N GLU A 21 -4.04 -5.73 13.32
CA GLU A 21 -4.45 -7.09 12.92
C GLU A 21 -4.81 -7.98 14.13
N GLN A 22 -4.14 -7.78 15.26
CA GLN A 22 -4.42 -8.51 16.49
C GLN A 22 -5.81 -8.19 17.05
N GLU A 23 -6.24 -6.94 16.96
CA GLU A 23 -7.59 -6.53 17.38
C GLU A 23 -8.65 -7.12 16.47
N VAL A 24 -8.43 -7.08 15.15
CA VAL A 24 -9.35 -7.72 14.19
C VAL A 24 -9.44 -9.22 14.43
N LEU A 25 -8.31 -9.88 14.71
CA LEU A 25 -8.30 -11.30 15.03
C LEU A 25 -9.08 -11.58 16.32
N ARG A 26 -8.91 -10.78 17.38
CA ARG A 26 -9.70 -10.89 18.62
C ARG A 26 -11.19 -10.68 18.38
N LEU A 27 -11.58 -9.68 17.60
CA LEU A 27 -12.98 -9.45 17.24
C LEU A 27 -13.58 -10.65 16.49
N SER A 28 -12.80 -11.32 15.66
CA SER A 28 -13.24 -12.55 14.99
C SER A 28 -13.37 -13.74 15.96
N GLN A 29 -12.46 -13.87 16.92
CA GLN A 29 -12.51 -14.92 17.95
C GLN A 29 -13.69 -14.73 18.90
N TYR A 30 -14.05 -13.48 19.19
CA TYR A 30 -15.22 -13.12 20.01
C TYR A 30 -16.55 -13.14 19.23
N GLY A 31 -16.53 -13.46 17.94
CA GLY A 31 -17.74 -13.56 17.11
C GLY A 31 -18.34 -12.21 16.68
N TYR A 32 -17.62 -11.10 16.86
CA TYR A 32 -18.02 -9.80 16.32
C TYR A 32 -17.75 -9.69 14.81
N LEU A 33 -16.78 -10.46 14.31
CA LEU A 33 -16.44 -10.56 12.89
C LEU A 33 -16.53 -12.01 12.41
N GLU A 34 -17.23 -12.24 11.31
CA GLU A 34 -17.34 -13.55 10.68
C GLU A 34 -16.14 -13.81 9.78
N GLN A 35 -15.55 -15.00 9.91
CA GLN A 35 -14.45 -15.46 9.07
C GLN A 35 -14.98 -16.18 7.83
N SER A 36 -14.37 -15.93 6.67
CA SER A 36 -14.61 -16.75 5.48
C SER A 36 -13.69 -17.97 5.49
N LYS A 37 -13.83 -18.83 4.46
CA LYS A 37 -12.84 -19.90 4.25
C LYS A 37 -11.43 -19.31 4.20
N PRO A 38 -10.46 -19.90 4.92
CA PRO A 38 -9.07 -19.48 4.83
C PRO A 38 -8.55 -19.70 3.41
N GLU A 39 -7.78 -18.76 2.89
CA GLU A 39 -7.07 -18.88 1.62
C GLU A 39 -5.58 -18.99 1.95
N ASN A 40 -4.91 -20.05 1.48
CA ASN A 40 -3.49 -20.31 1.76
C ASN A 40 -3.14 -20.30 3.26
N GLY A 41 -4.04 -20.80 4.13
CA GLY A 41 -3.82 -20.83 5.58
C GLY A 41 -4.00 -19.47 6.28
N SER A 42 -4.32 -18.41 5.54
CA SER A 42 -4.57 -17.08 6.11
C SER A 42 -6.05 -16.89 6.43
N THR A 43 -6.34 -16.40 7.64
CA THR A 43 -7.69 -16.01 8.06
C THR A 43 -8.18 -14.83 7.22
N ARG A 44 -9.42 -14.94 6.74
CA ARG A 44 -10.08 -13.88 5.98
C ARG A 44 -11.39 -13.51 6.66
N ILE A 45 -11.71 -12.22 6.64
CA ILE A 45 -12.91 -11.65 7.25
C ILE A 45 -13.93 -11.35 6.15
N ILE A 46 -15.16 -11.77 6.35
CA ILE A 46 -16.25 -11.52 5.42
C ILE A 46 -16.53 -10.01 5.37
N GLN A 47 -16.52 -9.42 4.18
CA GLN A 47 -16.75 -7.98 3.98
C GLN A 47 -18.04 -7.49 4.66
N SER A 48 -19.15 -8.23 4.49
CA SER A 48 -20.45 -7.84 5.04
C SER A 48 -20.46 -7.83 6.57
N SER A 49 -19.68 -8.70 7.22
CA SER A 49 -19.55 -8.70 8.67
C SER A 49 -18.75 -7.48 9.15
N LEU A 50 -17.67 -7.15 8.45
CA LEU A 50 -16.85 -5.97 8.71
C LEU A 50 -17.62 -4.66 8.54
N GLU A 51 -18.45 -4.55 7.49
CA GLU A 51 -19.34 -3.41 7.26
C GLU A 51 -20.40 -3.25 8.35
N LYS A 52 -21.04 -4.36 8.76
CA LYS A 52 -22.00 -4.36 9.87
C LYS A 52 -21.34 -3.92 11.18
N TYR A 53 -20.14 -4.41 11.48
CA TYR A 53 -19.41 -4.03 12.67
C TYR A 53 -19.05 -2.53 12.67
N ALA A 54 -18.54 -2.02 11.54
CA ALA A 54 -18.19 -0.61 11.42
C ALA A 54 -19.41 0.31 11.55
N ALA A 55 -20.53 -0.05 10.92
CA ALA A 55 -21.79 0.69 11.04
C ALA A 55 -22.31 0.71 12.49
N ARG A 56 -22.22 -0.42 13.22
CA ARG A 56 -22.61 -0.51 14.64
C ARG A 56 -21.68 0.28 15.56
N SER A 57 -20.40 0.34 15.22
CA SER A 57 -19.37 0.96 16.05
C SER A 57 -19.13 2.43 15.70
N GLY A 58 -19.85 2.99 14.72
CA GLY A 58 -19.64 4.35 14.24
C GLY A 58 -18.28 4.56 13.55
N ILE A 59 -17.64 3.49 13.09
CA ILE A 59 -16.32 3.54 12.43
C ILE A 59 -16.54 3.87 10.97
N ALA A 60 -15.97 5.00 10.51
CA ALA A 60 -15.86 5.28 9.09
C ALA A 60 -14.88 4.28 8.47
N LEU A 61 -15.41 3.33 7.68
CA LEU A 61 -14.57 2.37 6.97
C LEU A 61 -13.60 3.14 6.07
N GLN A 62 -12.31 3.07 6.39
CA GLN A 62 -11.32 3.60 5.49
C GLN A 62 -11.39 2.79 4.20
N GLU A 63 -11.49 3.47 3.06
CA GLU A 63 -11.06 2.84 1.84
C GLU A 63 -9.60 2.49 2.06
N VAL A 64 -9.28 1.20 2.05
CA VAL A 64 -7.90 0.74 2.00
C VAL A 64 -7.34 1.50 0.80
N ARG A 65 -6.52 2.52 1.06
CA ARG A 65 -5.57 2.97 0.06
C ARG A 65 -4.81 1.70 -0.22
N LYS A 66 -5.17 1.04 -1.32
CA LYS A 66 -4.51 -0.18 -1.78
C LYS A 66 -3.03 0.04 -1.51
N PRO A 67 -2.34 -0.84 -0.78
CA PRO A 67 -0.89 -0.82 -0.86
C PRO A 67 -0.63 -0.84 -2.35
N SER A 68 -0.04 0.23 -2.86
CA SER A 68 0.19 0.46 -4.29
C SER A 68 1.25 -0.56 -4.70
N VAL A 69 0.83 -1.81 -4.82
CA VAL A 69 1.56 -2.87 -5.49
C VAL A 69 1.70 -2.39 -6.93
N GLY A 70 2.87 -1.86 -7.24
CA GLY A 70 3.31 -1.62 -8.60
C GLY A 70 2.84 -0.34 -9.28
N ARG A 71 2.47 0.71 -8.56
CA ARG A 71 2.63 2.05 -9.14
C ARG A 71 4.01 2.53 -8.73
N SER A 72 5.03 2.23 -9.54
CA SER A 72 6.28 2.98 -9.50
C SER A 72 5.89 4.45 -9.48
N GLU A 73 5.93 5.08 -8.31
CA GLU A 73 5.77 6.52 -8.23
C GLU A 73 6.94 7.08 -9.02
N SER A 74 6.65 7.62 -10.19
CA SER A 74 7.66 8.18 -11.06
C SER A 74 7.79 9.65 -10.70
N LEU A 75 8.94 10.01 -10.15
CA LEU A 75 9.30 11.36 -9.73
C LEU A 75 9.80 12.15 -10.92
N THR A 76 9.50 13.43 -10.96
CA THR A 76 10.20 14.36 -11.84
C THR A 76 11.66 14.52 -11.39
N VAL A 77 12.51 15.03 -12.29
CA VAL A 77 13.91 15.36 -11.97
C VAL A 77 13.96 16.34 -10.80
N GLN A 78 13.08 17.34 -10.77
CA GLN A 78 13.02 18.33 -9.70
C GLN A 78 12.62 17.72 -8.35
N GLU A 79 11.62 16.84 -8.31
CA GLU A 79 11.26 16.13 -7.07
C GLU A 79 12.40 15.23 -6.57
N THR A 80 13.13 14.62 -7.50
CA THR A 80 14.31 13.80 -7.20
C THR A 80 15.43 14.66 -6.61
N MET A 81 15.67 15.86 -7.16
CA MET A 81 16.63 16.82 -6.60
C MET A 81 16.28 17.16 -5.16
N THR A 82 15.03 17.53 -4.90
CA THR A 82 14.55 17.88 -3.55
C THR A 82 14.72 16.70 -2.59
N LYS A 83 14.35 15.48 -3.00
CA LYS A 83 14.48 14.29 -2.14
C LYS A 83 15.92 13.89 -1.85
N LEU A 84 16.83 14.08 -2.80
CA LEU A 84 18.25 13.72 -2.65
C LEU A 84 19.11 14.88 -2.13
N GLY A 85 18.52 16.05 -1.89
CA GLY A 85 19.26 17.26 -1.49
C GLY A 85 20.26 17.73 -2.57
N LEU A 86 19.98 17.47 -3.84
CA LEU A 86 20.86 17.82 -4.96
C LEU A 86 20.58 19.22 -5.47
N LEU A 87 21.64 19.99 -5.70
CA LEU A 87 21.55 21.39 -6.13
C LEU A 87 21.33 21.55 -7.65
N THR A 88 21.61 20.52 -8.46
CA THR A 88 21.55 20.61 -9.92
C THR A 88 20.92 19.37 -10.54
N GLU A 89 20.22 19.55 -11.66
CA GLU A 89 19.67 18.45 -12.46
C GLU A 89 20.77 17.51 -12.98
N VAL A 90 21.94 18.07 -13.32
CA VAL A 90 23.11 17.31 -13.80
C VAL A 90 23.53 16.24 -12.78
N ALA A 91 23.40 16.52 -11.48
CA ALA A 91 23.72 15.53 -10.45
C ALA A 91 22.76 14.34 -10.49
N VAL A 92 21.47 14.57 -10.75
CA VAL A 92 20.47 13.50 -10.93
C VAL A 92 20.80 12.68 -12.18
N HIS A 93 21.11 13.35 -13.29
CA HIS A 93 21.50 12.66 -14.54
C HIS A 93 22.76 11.82 -14.37
N ARG A 94 23.75 12.28 -13.61
CA ARG A 94 24.95 11.50 -13.28
C ARG A 94 24.62 10.24 -12.49
N LEU A 95 23.69 10.32 -11.54
CA LEU A 95 23.24 9.14 -10.77
C LEU A 95 22.50 8.13 -11.64
N ILE A 96 21.73 8.61 -12.62
CA ILE A 96 21.07 7.74 -13.60
C ILE A 96 22.12 7.08 -14.52
N GLN A 97 23.07 7.85 -15.05
CA GLN A 97 24.16 7.33 -15.89
C GLN A 97 25.04 6.32 -15.13
N ALA A 98 25.25 6.53 -13.84
CA ALA A 98 25.98 5.60 -12.97
C ALA A 98 25.15 4.36 -12.58
N GLY A 99 23.91 4.22 -13.07
CA GLY A 99 23.02 3.11 -12.75
C GLY A 99 22.48 3.10 -11.31
N LYS A 100 22.71 4.18 -10.54
CA LYS A 100 22.25 4.31 -9.16
C LYS A 100 20.77 4.65 -9.08
N LEU A 101 20.25 5.36 -10.07
CA LEU A 101 18.83 5.67 -10.23
C LEU A 101 18.31 5.07 -11.53
N LYS A 102 17.08 4.56 -11.50
CA LYS A 102 16.36 4.11 -12.69
C LYS A 102 15.49 5.25 -13.17
N ALA A 103 15.49 5.50 -14.47
CA ALA A 103 14.64 6.51 -15.09
C ALA A 103 13.98 5.95 -16.35
N GLN A 104 12.77 6.42 -16.63
CA GLN A 104 12.00 6.05 -17.80
C GLN A 104 11.25 7.26 -18.37
N MET A 105 10.98 7.20 -19.67
CA MET A 105 10.20 8.22 -20.35
C MET A 105 8.72 7.82 -20.32
N GLU A 106 7.90 8.60 -19.61
CA GLU A 106 6.46 8.40 -19.55
C GLU A 106 5.74 9.51 -20.31
N LYS A 107 5.06 9.16 -21.41
CA LYS A 107 4.28 10.11 -22.23
C LYS A 107 5.08 11.36 -22.65
N GLY A 108 6.36 11.18 -22.97
CA GLY A 108 7.25 12.28 -23.36
C GLY A 108 7.89 13.04 -22.20
N ILE A 109 7.57 12.70 -20.95
CA ILE A 109 8.13 13.31 -19.76
C ILE A 109 9.18 12.39 -19.16
N TYR A 110 10.37 12.93 -18.91
CA TYR A 110 11.45 12.19 -18.28
C TYR A 110 11.19 12.06 -16.78
N LYS A 111 11.14 10.82 -16.27
CA LYS A 111 10.85 10.53 -14.87
C LYS A 111 11.80 9.52 -14.26
N VAL A 112 12.05 9.68 -12.97
CA VAL A 112 12.90 8.83 -12.14
C VAL A 112 12.03 7.91 -11.31
N ASP A 113 12.36 6.62 -11.24
CA ASP A 113 11.67 5.65 -10.41
C ASP A 113 11.89 5.95 -8.92
N ALA A 114 10.83 6.25 -8.16
CA ALA A 114 10.93 6.53 -6.73
C ALA A 114 11.51 5.37 -5.93
N GLY A 115 11.31 4.12 -6.38
CA GLY A 115 11.89 2.95 -5.75
C GLY A 115 13.41 3.00 -5.78
N SER A 116 13.99 3.33 -6.93
CA SER A 116 15.44 3.50 -7.09
C SER A 116 16.01 4.65 -6.25
N VAL A 117 15.27 5.77 -6.14
CA VAL A 117 15.65 6.91 -5.27
C VAL A 117 15.62 6.49 -3.80
N ARG A 118 14.58 5.77 -3.38
CA ARG A 118 14.48 5.27 -2.00
C ARG A 118 15.58 4.27 -1.69
N ASN A 119 15.89 3.35 -2.60
CA ASN A 119 16.97 2.39 -2.42
C ASN A 119 18.33 3.09 -2.32
N TYR A 120 18.57 4.13 -3.14
CA TYR A 120 19.77 4.95 -3.06
C TYR A 120 19.91 5.65 -1.70
N ILE A 121 18.82 6.19 -1.14
CA ILE A 121 18.81 6.81 0.20
C ILE A 121 19.08 5.77 1.29
N LEU A 122 18.50 4.57 1.16
CA LEU A 122 18.63 3.48 2.14
C LEU A 122 19.93 2.68 1.98
N GLY A 123 20.70 2.86 0.91
CA GLY A 123 21.94 2.13 0.63
C GLY A 123 21.73 0.65 0.26
N ALA A 124 20.56 0.30 -0.29
CA ALA A 124 20.16 -1.07 -0.64
C ALA A 124 20.53 -1.47 -2.08
#